data_AF-A0A8B8BYL4-F1
#
_entry.id   AF-A0A8B8BYL4-F1
#
_cell.length_a   1.000
_cell.length_b   1.000
_cell.length_c   1.000
_cell.angle_alpha   90.00
_cell.angle_beta   90.00
_cell.angle_gamma   90.00
#
_symmetry.space_group_name_H-M   'P 1'
#
loop_
_entity.id
_entity.type
_entity.pdbx_description
1 polymer ?
#
loop_
_entity_poly.entity_id
_entity_poly.type
_entity_poly.pdbx_seq_one_letter_code
_entity_poly.pdbx_strand_id
1 'polypeptide(L)'
;MNKPKAEIQKFEGNPMDYQRFIRQFNTKVCANTNSYEERLNFLLQFTSGEANRIVTGYSHLNAKAGYKAALDEFKDRYGDPDVTAQAYVKRALNWQTVKQDNTRALDDFAIFLTECQYAVYNVDSARVLAYSENMKLLIRKLPFYLQEQWRNIVYELKDRKQTVKFENLVNFVRKEAKKANDPIYGREVMNSLTPAKQAQNEKISHIPKTEKELFNQNIRT
;
A
#
# COMPACT_ATOMS: atom_id res chain seq x y z
N MET A 1 16.31 -1.21 -30.03
CA MET A 1 15.21 -1.30 -29.04
C MET A 1 15.38 -0.19 -28.01
N ASN A 2 14.50 0.81 -27.98
CA ASN A 2 14.48 1.82 -26.92
C ASN A 2 13.94 1.18 -25.63
N LYS A 3 14.76 1.16 -24.57
CA LYS A 3 14.27 0.76 -23.24
C LYS A 3 13.27 1.82 -22.75
N PRO A 4 12.14 1.45 -22.15
CA PRO A 4 11.23 2.42 -21.55
C PRO A 4 12.00 3.25 -20.52
N LYS A 5 11.91 4.59 -20.60
CA LYS A 5 12.47 5.48 -19.58
C LYS A 5 11.68 5.23 -18.29
N ALA A 6 12.27 4.45 -17.38
CA ALA A 6 11.68 4.27 -16.06
C ALA A 6 11.73 5.62 -15.34
N GLU A 7 10.58 6.26 -15.14
CA GLU A 7 10.48 7.50 -14.37
C GLU A 7 10.81 7.25 -12.89
N ILE A 8 11.35 8.27 -12.22
CA ILE A 8 11.53 8.25 -10.76
C ILE A 8 10.22 8.70 -10.16
N GLN A 9 9.65 7.90 -9.27
CA GLN A 9 8.47 8.33 -8.52
C GLN A 9 8.87 9.48 -7.59
N LYS A 10 8.06 10.56 -7.58
CA LYS A 10 8.31 11.69 -6.68
C LYS A 10 8.28 11.25 -5.22
N PHE A 11 9.20 11.79 -4.44
CA PHE A 11 9.26 11.56 -3.01
C PHE A 11 8.62 12.71 -2.25
N GLU A 12 7.63 12.40 -1.42
CA GLU A 12 6.83 13.41 -0.71
C GLU A 12 7.22 13.59 0.76
N GLY A 13 8.12 12.73 1.27
CA GLY A 13 8.49 12.66 2.70
C GLY A 13 7.89 11.47 3.45
N ASN A 14 7.37 10.45 2.77
CA ASN A 14 6.92 9.22 3.44
C ASN A 14 8.11 8.28 3.73
N PRO A 15 8.42 7.96 5.01
CA PRO A 15 9.54 7.07 5.35
C PRO A 15 9.52 5.72 4.62
N MET A 16 8.33 5.18 4.35
CA MET A 16 8.16 3.90 3.64
C MET A 16 8.68 3.93 2.20
N ASP A 17 8.76 5.12 1.60
CA ASP A 17 9.18 5.33 0.21
C ASP A 17 10.65 5.76 0.10
N TYR A 18 11.28 6.16 1.20
CA TYR A 18 12.60 6.81 1.22
C TYR A 18 13.71 5.94 0.61
N GLN A 19 13.85 4.70 1.06
CA GLN A 19 14.90 3.78 0.56
C GLN A 19 14.75 3.50 -0.94
N ARG A 20 13.50 3.35 -1.40
CA ARG A 20 13.19 3.19 -2.83
C ARG A 20 13.61 4.43 -3.61
N PHE A 21 13.25 5.61 -3.12
CA PHE A 21 13.57 6.88 -3.76
C PHE A 21 15.08 7.10 -3.87
N ILE A 22 15.84 7.01 -2.77
CA ILE A 22 17.29 7.22 -2.79
C ILE A 22 18.00 6.24 -3.72
N ARG A 23 17.59 4.96 -3.72
CA ARG A 23 18.16 3.98 -4.65
C ARG A 23 17.90 4.37 -6.11
N GLN A 24 16.66 4.73 -6.45
CA GLN A 24 16.32 5.14 -7.81
C GLN A 24 17.04 6.44 -8.22
N PHE A 25 17.11 7.42 -7.31
CA PHE A 25 17.78 8.69 -7.53
C PHE A 25 19.29 8.50 -7.77
N ASN A 26 19.95 7.68 -6.96
CA ASN A 26 21.37 7.39 -7.12
C ASN A 26 21.66 6.69 -8.45
N THR A 27 20.89 5.65 -8.80
CA THR A 27 21.13 4.88 -10.03
C THR A 27 20.78 5.66 -11.30
N LYS A 28 19.76 6.51 -11.29
CA LYS A 28 19.28 7.18 -12.51
C LYS A 28 19.83 8.59 -12.68
N VAL A 29 20.05 9.32 -11.58
CA VAL A 29 20.55 10.71 -11.62
C VAL A 29 22.02 10.74 -11.28
N CYS A 30 22.42 10.31 -10.08
CA CYS A 30 23.80 10.50 -9.62
C CYS A 30 24.82 9.78 -10.50
N ALA A 31 24.49 8.58 -11.00
CA ALA A 31 25.37 7.81 -11.88
C ALA A 31 25.60 8.48 -13.26
N ASN A 32 24.70 9.36 -13.71
CA ASN A 32 24.73 9.97 -15.03
C ASN A 32 25.01 11.49 -15.01
N THR A 33 25.14 12.08 -13.82
CA THR A 33 25.29 13.52 -13.65
C THR A 33 26.47 13.81 -12.72
N ASN A 34 27.44 14.60 -13.19
CA ASN A 34 28.62 14.99 -12.40
C ASN A 34 28.46 16.35 -11.69
N SER A 35 27.58 17.21 -12.19
CA SER A 35 27.33 18.54 -11.63
C SER A 35 26.43 18.47 -10.39
N TYR A 36 26.84 19.13 -9.30
CA TYR A 36 25.97 19.28 -8.12
C TYR A 36 24.77 20.19 -8.39
N GLU A 37 24.89 21.16 -9.28
CA GLU A 37 23.80 22.03 -9.71
C GLU A 37 22.67 21.21 -10.35
N GLU A 38 23.03 20.36 -11.31
CA GLU A 38 22.06 19.48 -11.98
C GLU A 38 21.47 18.47 -11.00
N ARG A 39 22.27 17.87 -10.11
CA ARG A 39 21.77 16.93 -9.09
C ARG A 39 20.79 17.62 -8.14
N LEU A 40 21.05 18.85 -7.71
CA LEU A 40 20.13 19.61 -6.87
C LEU A 40 18.84 19.94 -7.60
N ASN A 41 18.91 20.36 -8.87
CA ASN A 41 17.74 20.62 -9.70
C ASN A 41 16.89 19.36 -9.93
N PHE A 42 17.52 18.21 -10.17
CA PHE A 42 16.80 16.94 -10.23
C PHE A 42 16.19 16.55 -8.87
N LEU A 43 16.89 16.81 -7.77
CA LEU A 43 16.36 16.56 -6.42
C LEU A 43 15.10 17.41 -6.16
N LEU A 44 15.09 18.68 -6.60
CA LEU A 44 13.89 19.53 -6.59
C LEU A 44 12.78 18.94 -7.48
N GLN A 45 13.10 18.52 -8.70
CA GLN A 45 12.12 18.00 -9.65
C GLN A 45 11.44 16.70 -9.17
N PHE A 46 12.21 15.81 -8.54
CA PHE A 46 11.73 14.50 -8.10
C PHE A 46 11.27 14.48 -6.64
N THR A 47 11.05 15.64 -6.04
CA THR A 47 10.44 15.76 -4.71
C THR A 47 9.13 16.54 -4.79
N SER A 48 8.24 16.31 -3.82
CA SER A 48 7.01 17.06 -3.58
C SER A 48 6.79 17.20 -2.08
N GLY A 49 5.75 17.95 -1.67
CA GLY A 49 5.34 18.01 -0.26
C GLY A 49 6.45 18.47 0.70
N GLU A 50 6.61 17.75 1.81
CA GLU A 50 7.61 18.08 2.84
C GLU A 50 9.04 17.90 2.31
N ALA A 51 9.29 16.81 1.58
CA ALA A 51 10.59 16.55 1.00
C ALA A 51 11.05 17.68 0.08
N ASN A 52 10.16 18.25 -0.73
CA ASN A 52 10.52 19.38 -1.60
C ASN A 52 10.83 20.65 -0.79
N ARG A 53 10.04 20.95 0.25
CA ARG A 53 10.32 22.11 1.13
C ARG A 53 11.72 22.04 1.76
N ILE A 54 12.15 20.85 2.18
CA ILE A 54 13.51 20.62 2.69
C ILE A 54 14.54 21.00 1.63
N VAL A 55 14.41 20.47 0.41
CA VAL A 55 15.37 20.73 -0.68
C VAL A 55 15.40 22.22 -1.03
N THR A 56 14.23 22.87 -1.12
CA THR A 56 14.13 24.32 -1.36
C THR A 56 14.81 25.13 -0.26
N GLY A 57 14.63 24.77 1.01
CA GLY A 57 15.26 25.48 2.13
C GLY A 57 16.79 25.48 2.06
N TYR A 58 17.40 24.41 1.52
CA TYR A 58 18.84 24.31 1.31
C TYR A 58 19.32 24.86 -0.04
N SER A 59 18.43 25.27 -0.95
CA SER A 59 18.76 25.75 -2.30
C SER A 59 19.41 27.15 -2.31
N HIS A 60 19.41 27.88 -1.19
CA HIS A 60 20.11 29.16 -1.03
C HIS A 60 21.63 29.00 -0.85
N LEU A 61 22.08 27.79 -0.49
CA LEU A 61 23.49 27.47 -0.38
C LEU A 61 24.08 27.24 -1.78
N ASN A 62 25.42 27.25 -1.91
CA ASN A 62 26.04 26.76 -3.14
C ASN A 62 25.61 25.31 -3.39
N ALA A 63 25.49 24.92 -4.67
CA ALA A 63 24.85 23.66 -5.06
C ALA A 63 25.40 22.41 -4.37
N LYS A 64 26.72 22.32 -4.18
CA LYS A 64 27.35 21.17 -3.50
C LYS A 64 26.97 21.10 -2.03
N ALA A 65 26.97 22.23 -1.33
CA ALA A 65 26.56 22.30 0.07
C ALA A 65 25.06 22.06 0.23
N GLY A 66 24.23 22.72 -0.59
CA GLY A 66 22.78 22.58 -0.56
C GLY A 66 22.30 21.16 -0.85
N TYR A 67 22.86 20.52 -1.89
CA TYR A 67 22.54 19.13 -2.24
C TYR A 67 22.88 18.15 -1.11
N LYS A 68 24.08 18.27 -0.51
CA LYS A 68 24.50 17.39 0.58
C LYS A 68 23.64 17.59 1.82
N ALA A 69 23.43 18.84 2.23
CA ALA A 69 22.60 19.16 3.39
C ALA A 69 21.16 18.63 3.24
N ALA A 70 20.56 18.75 2.06
CA ALA A 70 19.23 18.21 1.80
C ALA A 70 19.18 16.68 1.91
N LEU A 71 20.21 15.97 1.43
CA LEU A 71 20.29 14.51 1.56
C LEU A 71 20.56 14.06 3.00
N ASP A 72 21.38 14.80 3.74
CA ASP A 72 21.64 14.54 5.15
C ASP A 72 20.36 14.72 5.97
N GLU A 73 19.58 15.77 5.70
CA GLU A 73 18.25 15.98 6.30
C GLU A 73 17.27 14.85 5.95
N PHE A 74 17.25 14.39 4.70
CA PHE A 74 16.41 13.26 4.32
C PHE A 74 16.81 11.98 5.06
N LYS A 75 18.10 11.74 5.22
CA LYS A 75 18.61 10.57 5.95
C LYS A 75 18.24 10.64 7.42
N ASP A 76 18.35 11.81 8.05
CA ASP A 76 17.99 12.01 9.46
C ASP A 76 16.49 11.78 9.69
N ARG A 77 15.63 12.38 8.83
CA ARG A 77 14.17 12.29 8.99
C ARG A 77 13.55 10.97 8.56
N TYR A 78 14.08 10.35 7.51
CA TYR A 78 13.42 9.23 6.82
C TYR A 78 14.28 7.98 6.72
N GLY A 79 15.58 8.09 6.98
CA GLY A 79 16.55 7.00 6.82
C GLY A 79 16.66 6.08 8.03
N ASP A 80 16.11 6.48 9.18
CA ASP A 80 16.07 5.66 10.38
C ASP A 80 15.14 4.43 10.17
N PRO A 81 15.67 3.20 10.35
CA PRO A 81 14.85 1.99 10.32
C PRO A 81 13.66 1.99 11.29
N ASP A 82 13.81 2.58 12.48
CA ASP A 82 12.73 2.69 13.46
C ASP A 82 11.62 3.63 12.99
N VAL A 83 11.97 4.76 12.38
CA VAL A 83 10.99 5.68 11.77
C VAL A 83 10.21 4.98 10.66
N THR A 84 10.91 4.21 9.81
CA THR A 84 10.27 3.43 8.74
C THR A 84 9.34 2.37 9.33
N ALA A 85 9.81 1.59 10.31
CA ALA A 85 9.02 0.56 10.97
C ALA A 85 7.75 1.15 11.62
N GLN A 86 7.88 2.26 12.34
CA GLN A 86 6.73 2.95 12.94
C GLN A 86 5.73 3.45 11.90
N ALA A 87 6.18 3.92 10.73
CA ALA A 87 5.29 4.30 9.64
C ALA A 87 4.47 3.10 9.12
N TYR A 88 5.09 1.93 8.95
CA TYR A 88 4.39 0.68 8.61
C TYR A 88 3.38 0.28 9.70
N VAL A 89 3.78 0.29 10.97
CA VAL A 89 2.89 -0.04 12.10
C VAL A 89 1.69 0.91 12.14
N LYS A 90 1.93 2.22 12.07
CA LYS A 90 0.88 3.24 12.08
C LYS A 90 -0.10 3.04 10.92
N ARG A 91 0.40 2.77 9.71
CA ARG A 91 -0.46 2.52 8.55
C ARG A 91 -1.27 1.22 8.71
N ALA A 92 -0.68 0.16 9.27
CA ALA A 92 -1.37 -1.10 9.50
C ALA A 92 -2.51 -0.97 10.52
N LEU A 93 -2.27 -0.29 11.64
CA LEU A 93 -3.28 -0.11 12.68
C LEU A 93 -4.41 0.83 12.25
N ASN A 94 -4.09 1.83 11.41
CA ASN A 94 -5.06 2.76 10.82
C ASN A 94 -5.67 2.27 9.50
N TRP A 95 -5.39 1.01 9.09
CA TRP A 95 -5.96 0.46 7.87
C TRP A 95 -7.50 0.51 7.91
N GLN A 96 -8.11 0.76 6.76
CA GLN A 96 -9.57 0.83 6.65
C GLN A 96 -10.20 -0.56 6.79
N THR A 97 -11.39 -0.64 7.38
CA THR A 97 -12.09 -1.92 7.49
C THR A 97 -12.45 -2.44 6.11
N VAL A 98 -12.05 -3.69 5.83
CA VAL A 98 -12.34 -4.40 4.60
C VAL A 98 -13.79 -4.88 4.62
N LYS A 99 -14.58 -4.45 3.62
CA LYS A 99 -15.97 -4.87 3.47
C LYS A 99 -16.06 -6.29 2.90
N GLN A 100 -17.14 -7.00 3.21
CA GLN A 100 -17.34 -8.41 2.86
C GLN A 100 -17.34 -8.68 1.34
N ASP A 101 -17.88 -7.75 0.58
CA ASP A 101 -18.05 -7.78 -0.87
C ASP A 101 -16.87 -7.17 -1.64
N ASN A 102 -15.89 -6.60 -0.94
CA ASN A 102 -14.74 -5.93 -1.54
C ASN A 102 -13.50 -6.84 -1.52
N THR A 103 -13.44 -7.74 -2.49
CA THR A 103 -12.33 -8.66 -2.80
C THR A 103 -11.00 -7.91 -3.00
N ARG A 104 -11.03 -6.79 -3.73
CA ARG A 104 -9.85 -5.95 -3.99
C ARG A 104 -9.28 -5.34 -2.71
N ALA A 105 -10.12 -4.81 -1.82
CA ALA A 105 -9.66 -4.26 -0.55
C ALA A 105 -9.06 -5.34 0.36
N LEU A 106 -9.52 -6.60 0.27
CA LEU A 106 -8.90 -7.72 0.97
C LEU A 106 -7.52 -8.04 0.40
N ASP A 107 -7.37 -8.00 -0.93
CA ASP A 107 -6.09 -8.21 -1.61
C ASP A 107 -5.08 -7.10 -1.29
N ASP A 108 -5.50 -5.84 -1.37
CA ASP A 108 -4.67 -4.68 -0.99
C ASP A 108 -4.18 -4.80 0.45
N PHE A 109 -5.04 -5.26 1.37
CA PHE A 109 -4.65 -5.49 2.76
C PHE A 109 -3.69 -6.68 2.89
N ALA A 110 -3.89 -7.76 2.15
CA ALA A 110 -2.99 -8.91 2.14
C ALA A 110 -1.59 -8.54 1.63
N ILE A 111 -1.51 -7.76 0.54
CA ILE A 111 -0.26 -7.21 0.01
C ILE A 111 0.41 -6.36 1.08
N PHE A 112 -0.33 -5.44 1.69
CA PHE A 112 0.23 -4.53 2.69
C PHE A 112 0.74 -5.25 3.95
N LEU A 113 0.02 -6.26 4.46
CA LEU A 113 0.49 -7.08 5.58
C LEU A 113 1.75 -7.87 5.21
N THR A 114 1.88 -8.30 3.96
CA THR A 114 3.08 -8.95 3.44
C THR A 114 4.26 -7.95 3.38
N GLU A 115 4.02 -6.72 2.93
CA GLU A 115 5.02 -5.66 2.99
C GLU A 115 5.47 -5.39 4.43
N CYS A 116 4.54 -5.33 5.39
CA CYS A 116 4.86 -5.21 6.82
C CYS A 116 5.73 -6.38 7.32
N GLN A 117 5.53 -7.60 6.81
CA GLN A 117 6.36 -8.74 7.19
C GLN A 117 7.82 -8.56 6.75
N TYR A 118 8.05 -8.03 5.54
CA TYR A 118 9.41 -7.87 4.98
C TYR A 118 10.09 -6.56 5.38
N ALA A 119 9.36 -5.44 5.33
CA ALA A 119 9.92 -4.12 5.61
C ALA A 119 10.34 -3.97 7.07
N VAL A 120 9.70 -4.75 7.95
CA VAL A 120 9.86 -4.58 9.39
C VAL A 120 10.75 -5.69 9.98
N TYR A 121 11.06 -6.76 9.25
CA TYR A 121 11.84 -7.92 9.75
C TYR A 121 13.21 -7.60 10.38
N ASN A 122 13.80 -6.43 10.09
CA ASN A 122 15.15 -6.05 10.51
C ASN A 122 15.21 -5.11 11.73
N VAL A 123 14.09 -4.79 12.38
CA VAL A 123 14.02 -3.78 13.44
C VAL A 123 13.20 -4.27 14.63
N ASP A 124 13.60 -3.95 15.87
CA ASP A 124 12.82 -4.37 17.07
C ASP A 124 11.39 -3.81 17.07
N SER A 125 11.18 -2.64 16.47
CA SER A 125 9.88 -2.03 16.19
C SER A 125 8.91 -2.96 15.42
N ALA A 126 9.39 -3.99 14.72
CA ALA A 126 8.56 -5.03 14.06
C ALA A 126 7.75 -5.89 15.00
N ARG A 127 8.31 -6.11 16.20
CA ARG A 127 7.67 -6.94 17.22
C ARG A 127 6.40 -6.30 17.72
N VAL A 128 6.23 -4.99 17.51
CA VAL A 128 5.00 -4.25 17.84
C VAL A 128 3.79 -4.86 17.14
N LEU A 129 3.86 -5.16 15.84
CA LEU A 129 2.73 -5.78 15.13
C LEU A 129 2.45 -7.23 15.57
N ALA A 130 3.46 -7.91 16.13
CA ALA A 130 3.32 -9.24 16.68
C ALA A 130 2.70 -9.26 18.09
N TYR A 131 2.55 -8.12 18.76
CA TYR A 131 1.84 -8.06 20.04
C TYR A 131 0.36 -8.39 19.88
N SER A 132 -0.18 -9.12 20.85
CA SER A 132 -1.55 -9.63 20.80
C SER A 132 -2.60 -8.54 20.56
N GLU A 133 -2.44 -7.37 21.18
CA GLU A 133 -3.38 -6.25 21.00
C GLU A 133 -3.36 -5.71 19.58
N ASN A 134 -2.18 -5.57 18.98
CA ASN A 134 -2.06 -5.12 17.60
C ASN A 134 -2.57 -6.17 16.62
N MET A 135 -2.26 -7.46 16.84
CA MET A 135 -2.85 -8.54 16.04
C MET A 135 -4.38 -8.55 16.11
N LYS A 136 -4.98 -8.31 17.29
CA LYS A 136 -6.43 -8.18 17.44
C LYS A 136 -6.97 -7.00 16.62
N LEU A 137 -6.31 -5.84 16.66
CA LEU A 137 -6.71 -4.66 15.88
C LEU A 137 -6.68 -4.92 14.38
N LEU A 138 -5.67 -5.63 13.88
CA LEU A 138 -5.57 -6.01 12.46
C LEU A 138 -6.67 -6.99 12.05
N ILE A 139 -6.95 -7.99 12.89
CA ILE A 139 -8.05 -8.93 12.65
C ILE A 139 -9.41 -8.22 12.58
N ARG A 140 -9.64 -7.21 13.43
CA ARG A 140 -10.87 -6.41 13.41
C ARG A 140 -11.05 -5.62 12.10
N LYS A 141 -10.01 -5.45 11.29
CA LYS A 141 -10.14 -4.86 9.94
C LYS A 141 -10.73 -5.83 8.92
N LEU A 142 -10.75 -7.13 9.20
CA LEU A 142 -11.30 -8.13 8.29
C LEU A 142 -12.82 -8.24 8.43
N PRO A 143 -13.53 -8.71 7.40
CA PRO A 143 -14.93 -9.10 7.50
C PRO A 143 -15.16 -10.15 8.60
N PHE A 144 -16.35 -10.13 9.22
CA PHE A 144 -16.68 -10.96 10.38
C PHE A 144 -16.41 -12.46 10.15
N TYR A 145 -16.82 -13.04 9.01
CA TYR A 145 -16.59 -14.46 8.72
C TYR A 145 -15.09 -14.84 8.70
N LEU A 146 -14.19 -13.94 8.30
CA LEU A 146 -12.74 -14.17 8.39
C LEU A 146 -12.23 -14.09 9.82
N GLN A 147 -12.83 -13.24 10.65
CA GLN A 147 -12.49 -13.20 12.07
C GLN A 147 -12.85 -14.53 12.74
N GLU A 148 -13.95 -15.18 12.34
CA GLU A 148 -14.32 -16.50 12.84
C GLU A 148 -13.34 -17.58 12.39
N GLN A 149 -13.00 -17.61 11.10
CA GLN A 149 -12.00 -18.53 10.58
C GLN A 149 -10.63 -18.35 11.25
N TRP A 150 -10.25 -17.10 11.52
CA TRP A 150 -9.04 -16.81 12.28
C TRP A 150 -9.09 -17.38 13.70
N ARG A 151 -10.24 -17.29 14.40
CA ARG A 151 -10.39 -17.89 15.74
C ARG A 151 -10.17 -19.40 15.72
N ASN A 152 -10.63 -20.09 14.68
CA ASN A 152 -10.38 -21.53 14.51
C ASN A 152 -8.89 -21.83 14.36
N ILE A 153 -8.17 -21.06 13.53
CA ILE A 153 -6.71 -21.20 13.37
C ILE A 153 -5.99 -20.95 14.70
N VAL A 154 -6.39 -19.91 15.45
CA VAL A 154 -5.81 -19.62 16.77
C VAL A 154 -6.06 -20.76 17.75
N TYR A 155 -7.26 -21.35 17.74
CA TYR A 155 -7.59 -22.49 18.58
C TYR A 155 -6.71 -23.70 18.24
N GLU A 156 -6.59 -24.06 16.97
CA GLU A 156 -5.74 -25.16 16.50
C GLU A 156 -4.26 -24.97 16.88
N LEU A 157 -3.73 -23.76 16.73
CA LEU A 157 -2.36 -23.44 17.13
C LEU A 157 -2.16 -23.61 18.64
N LYS A 158 -3.12 -23.16 19.45
CA LYS A 158 -3.07 -23.29 20.90
C LYS A 158 -3.17 -24.74 21.36
N ASP A 159 -4.04 -25.53 20.75
CA ASP A 159 -4.18 -26.97 21.01
C ASP A 159 -2.86 -27.71 20.78
N ARG A 160 -2.13 -27.32 19.72
CA ARG A 160 -0.77 -27.81 19.41
C ARG A 160 0.34 -27.19 20.27
N LYS A 161 0.01 -26.39 21.29
CA LYS A 161 0.95 -25.64 22.15
C LYS A 161 1.89 -24.71 21.35
N GLN A 162 1.43 -24.21 20.20
CA GLN A 162 2.18 -23.28 19.36
C GLN A 162 1.79 -21.83 19.64
N THR A 163 2.78 -20.94 19.59
CA THR A 163 2.53 -19.49 19.72
C THR A 163 1.99 -18.92 18.42
N VAL A 164 0.96 -18.08 18.51
CA VAL A 164 0.42 -17.34 17.37
C VAL A 164 1.42 -16.24 16.98
N LYS A 165 1.90 -16.28 15.74
CA LYS A 165 2.85 -15.30 15.19
C LYS A 165 2.16 -14.39 14.19
N PHE A 166 2.73 -13.20 13.96
CA PHE A 166 2.28 -12.28 12.91
C PHE A 166 2.29 -12.94 11.52
N GLU A 167 3.28 -13.79 11.24
CA GLU A 167 3.34 -14.58 10.00
C GLU A 167 2.10 -15.46 9.78
N ASN A 168 1.52 -16.03 10.84
CA ASN A 168 0.30 -16.83 10.72
C ASN A 168 -0.85 -15.96 10.20
N LEU A 169 -0.94 -14.71 10.68
CA LEU A 169 -1.93 -13.74 10.22
C LEU A 169 -1.72 -13.35 8.76
N VAL A 170 -0.49 -13.00 8.38
CA VAL A 170 -0.15 -12.64 6.99
C VAL A 170 -0.51 -13.79 6.04
N ASN A 171 -0.12 -15.02 6.39
CA ASN A 171 -0.43 -16.20 5.58
C ASN A 171 -1.92 -16.48 5.47
N PHE A 172 -2.66 -16.31 6.57
CA PHE A 172 -4.11 -16.44 6.57
C PHE A 172 -4.78 -15.43 5.63
N VAL A 173 -4.52 -14.13 5.80
CA VAL A 173 -5.17 -13.08 4.99
C VAL A 173 -4.80 -13.24 3.52
N ARG A 174 -3.54 -13.56 3.21
CA ARG A 174 -3.09 -13.84 1.84
C ARG A 174 -3.80 -15.05 1.22
N LYS A 175 -4.03 -16.12 1.99
CA LYS A 175 -4.76 -17.30 1.51
C LYS A 175 -6.22 -16.95 1.21
N GLU A 176 -6.87 -16.18 2.09
CA GLU A 176 -8.27 -15.79 1.92
C GLU A 176 -8.48 -14.78 0.79
N ALA A 177 -7.53 -13.86 0.58
CA ALA A 177 -7.52 -12.99 -0.60
C ALA A 177 -7.43 -13.80 -1.90
N LYS A 178 -6.51 -14.78 -1.98
CA LYS A 178 -6.37 -15.67 -3.15
C LYS A 178 -7.64 -16.46 -3.44
N LYS A 179 -8.28 -17.02 -2.41
CA LYS A 179 -9.57 -17.71 -2.57
C LYS A 179 -10.66 -16.78 -3.07
N ALA A 180 -10.72 -15.56 -2.55
CA ALA A 180 -11.73 -14.57 -2.93
C ALA A 180 -11.57 -14.12 -4.40
N ASN A 181 -10.32 -14.06 -4.88
CA ASN A 181 -9.93 -13.68 -6.24
C ASN A 181 -9.76 -14.88 -7.19
N ASP A 182 -10.22 -16.08 -6.80
CA ASP A 182 -10.12 -17.26 -7.66
C ASP A 182 -10.92 -17.04 -8.97
N PRO A 183 -10.34 -17.33 -10.14
CA PRO A 183 -10.99 -17.03 -11.43
C PRO A 183 -12.24 -17.89 -11.70
N ILE A 184 -12.42 -19.00 -10.98
CA ILE A 184 -13.53 -19.95 -11.19
C ILE A 184 -14.48 -19.92 -10.00
N TYR A 185 -13.94 -19.96 -8.78
CA TYR A 185 -14.69 -20.07 -7.52
C TYR A 185 -14.63 -18.79 -6.68
N GLY A 186 -14.09 -17.71 -7.23
CA GLY A 186 -13.96 -16.43 -6.52
C GLY A 186 -15.31 -15.81 -6.21
N ARG A 187 -15.33 -14.90 -5.23
CA ARG A 187 -16.59 -14.32 -4.75
C ARG A 187 -17.30 -13.51 -5.80
N GLU A 188 -16.58 -12.78 -6.63
CA GLU A 188 -17.20 -11.99 -7.71
C GLU A 188 -17.92 -12.90 -8.71
N VAL A 189 -17.24 -13.99 -9.12
CA VAL A 189 -17.80 -15.00 -10.03
C VAL A 189 -19.02 -15.67 -9.39
N MET A 190 -18.89 -16.19 -8.18
CA MET A 190 -20.00 -16.85 -7.47
C MET A 190 -21.18 -15.92 -7.18
N ASN A 191 -20.92 -14.65 -6.84
CA ASN A 191 -21.97 -13.67 -6.61
C ASN A 191 -22.66 -13.23 -7.91
N SER A 192 -21.96 -13.27 -9.06
CA SER A 192 -22.56 -12.97 -10.37
C SER A 192 -23.58 -14.02 -10.83
N LEU A 193 -23.47 -15.26 -10.29
CA LEU A 193 -24.40 -16.36 -10.55
C LEU A 193 -25.65 -16.32 -9.67
N THR A 194 -25.77 -15.34 -8.77
CA THR A 194 -26.96 -15.22 -7.92
C THR A 194 -28.16 -14.66 -8.73
N PRO A 195 -29.37 -15.23 -8.59
CA PRO A 195 -30.55 -14.84 -9.37
C PRO A 195 -30.89 -13.34 -9.28
N ALA A 196 -30.59 -12.70 -8.14
CA ALA A 196 -30.84 -11.28 -7.90
C ALA A 196 -30.02 -10.35 -8.81
N LYS A 197 -28.78 -10.72 -9.16
CA LYS A 197 -27.92 -9.93 -10.06
C LYS A 197 -28.12 -10.29 -11.53
N GLN A 198 -28.49 -11.54 -11.83
CA GLN A 198 -28.90 -11.95 -13.18
C GLN A 198 -30.15 -11.18 -13.63
N ALA A 199 -31.17 -11.07 -12.76
CA ALA A 199 -32.37 -10.28 -13.04
C ALA A 199 -32.10 -8.76 -13.20
N GLN A 200 -31.03 -8.22 -12.60
CA GLN A 200 -30.61 -6.83 -12.81
C GLN A 200 -29.86 -6.64 -14.14
N ASN A 201 -28.98 -7.58 -14.50
CA ASN A 201 -28.26 -7.54 -15.78
C ASN A 201 -29.18 -7.76 -16.98
N GLU A 202 -30.18 -8.63 -16.86
CA GLU A 202 -31.22 -8.85 -17.88
C GLU A 202 -32.13 -7.62 -18.04
N LYS A 203 -32.46 -6.93 -16.94
CA LYS A 203 -33.23 -5.66 -17.02
C LYS A 203 -32.43 -4.54 -17.69
N ILE A 204 -31.11 -4.48 -17.52
CA ILE A 204 -30.26 -3.46 -18.16
C ILE A 204 -30.02 -3.78 -19.64
N SER A 205 -29.98 -5.06 -20.02
CA SER A 205 -29.81 -5.49 -21.42
C SER A 205 -31.10 -5.35 -22.26
N HIS A 206 -32.27 -5.28 -21.62
CA HIS A 206 -33.57 -5.09 -22.27
C HIS A 206 -34.11 -3.66 -22.30
N ILE A 207 -33.31 -2.64 -21.90
CA ILE A 207 -33.72 -1.24 -22.07
C ILE A 207 -33.66 -0.89 -23.57
N PRO A 208 -34.80 -0.54 -24.22
CA PRO A 208 -34.80 -0.12 -25.61
C PRO A 208 -33.91 1.13 -25.80
N LYS A 209 -33.17 1.20 -26.90
CA LYS A 209 -32.23 2.29 -27.20
C LYS A 209 -32.86 3.69 -27.12
N THR A 210 -34.18 3.80 -27.23
CA THR A 210 -34.96 5.03 -27.18
C THR A 210 -35.11 5.67 -25.78
N GLU A 211 -34.93 4.93 -24.68
CA GLU A 211 -35.05 5.51 -23.31
C GLU A 211 -33.73 6.04 -22.73
N LYS A 212 -32.57 5.64 -23.30
CA LYS A 212 -31.26 6.18 -22.89
C LYS A 212 -31.08 7.65 -23.27
N GLU A 213 -31.77 8.14 -24.29
CA GLU A 213 -31.65 9.53 -24.76
C GLU A 213 -32.51 10.50 -23.95
N LEU A 214 -33.64 10.06 -23.39
CA LEU A 214 -34.50 10.90 -22.53
C LEU A 214 -33.91 11.14 -21.13
N PHE A 215 -33.09 10.23 -20.61
CA PHE A 215 -32.43 10.43 -19.31
C PHE A 215 -31.29 11.46 -19.36
N ASN A 216 -30.64 11.64 -20.51
CA ASN A 216 -29.52 12.57 -20.66
C ASN A 216 -29.93 14.01 -21.01
N GLN A 217 -31.19 14.27 -21.36
CA GLN A 217 -31.68 15.64 -21.61
C GLN A 217 -32.18 16.37 -20.36
N ASN A 218 -32.54 15.66 -19.28
CA ASN A 218 -33.06 16.28 -18.05
C ASN A 218 -31.99 16.71 -17.01
N ILE A 219 -30.69 16.62 -17.34
CA ILE A 219 -29.60 17.11 -16.46
C ILE A 219 -28.91 18.36 -17.03
N ARG A 220 -29.35 18.86 -18.19
CA ARG A 220 -28.89 20.13 -18.76
C ARG A 220 -30.06 21.11 -18.89
N THR A 221 -30.58 21.57 -17.77
CA THR A 221 -31.29 22.85 -17.65
C THR A 221 -31.04 23.38 -16.24
#